data_AF-A0A1H6NYN6-F1
#
_entry.id   AF-A0A1H6NYN6-F1
#
_cell.length_a   1.000
_cell.length_b   1.000
_cell.length_c   1.000
_cell.angle_alpha   90.00
_cell.angle_beta   90.00
_cell.angle_gamma   90.00
#
_symmetry.space_group_name_H-M   'P 1'
#
loop_
_entity.id
_entity.type
_entity.pdbx_description
1 polymer ?
#
loop_
_entity_poly.entity_id
_entity_poly.type
_entity_poly.pdbx_seq_one_letter_code
_entity_poly.pdbx_strand_id
1 'polypeptide(L)'
;MTKKITPDPPPCRTSSPTEKSDFLRSIMYSALDQINSDPPEPLDALATTAFNIISDSTSKPALFAIQPGVTAKVALAHVSELLRTAELNADEIGPHLDGVDRDLFRGVLQSLELSRAIVDSLLAGTHLQPSA
;
A
#
# COMPACT_ATOMS: atom_id res chain seq x y z
N MET A 1 -33.13 47.45 -0.81
CA MET A 1 -33.11 46.28 -1.71
C MET A 1 -31.67 45.78 -1.81
N THR A 2 -31.26 44.87 -0.93
CA THR A 2 -29.91 44.30 -0.88
C THR A 2 -29.89 42.97 -1.62
N LYS A 3 -29.17 42.92 -2.75
CA LYS A 3 -29.00 41.68 -3.54
C LYS A 3 -27.98 40.79 -2.85
N LYS A 4 -28.44 39.63 -2.38
CA LYS A 4 -27.61 38.55 -1.82
C LYS A 4 -26.76 37.97 -2.95
N ILE A 5 -25.47 38.29 -2.97
CA ILE A 5 -24.48 37.69 -3.86
C ILE A 5 -24.04 36.40 -3.18
N THR A 6 -24.57 35.27 -3.65
CA THR A 6 -24.06 33.96 -3.23
C THR A 6 -22.77 33.71 -4.01
N PRO A 7 -21.62 33.50 -3.35
CA PRO A 7 -20.40 33.13 -4.05
C PRO A 7 -20.56 31.72 -4.62
N ASP A 8 -20.19 31.53 -5.89
CA ASP A 8 -20.14 30.20 -6.50
C ASP A 8 -19.18 29.28 -5.75
N PRO A 9 -19.52 27.99 -5.57
CA PRO A 9 -18.64 27.02 -4.93
C PRO A 9 -17.37 26.83 -5.78
N PRO A 10 -16.19 26.64 -5.15
CA PRO A 10 -14.95 26.44 -5.87
C PRO A 10 -15.03 25.17 -6.74
N PRO A 11 -14.41 25.17 -7.94
CA PRO A 11 -14.40 24.00 -8.80
C PRO A 11 -13.71 22.84 -8.09
N CYS A 12 -14.47 21.76 -7.82
CA CYS A 12 -13.92 20.48 -7.38
C CYS A 12 -12.90 20.02 -8.43
N ARG A 13 -11.61 20.06 -8.09
CA ARG A 13 -10.55 19.45 -8.91
C ARG A 13 -10.63 17.93 -8.78
N THR A 14 -11.59 17.33 -9.47
CA THR A 14 -11.52 15.91 -9.79
C THR A 14 -10.63 15.80 -11.02
N SER A 15 -9.44 15.21 -10.88
CA SER A 15 -8.59 14.82 -12.02
C SER A 15 -9.44 14.07 -13.05
N SER A 16 -9.30 14.42 -14.32
CA SER A 16 -10.18 13.88 -15.37
C SER A 16 -10.01 12.36 -15.50
N PRO A 17 -11.05 11.63 -15.94
CA PRO A 17 -10.94 10.18 -16.15
C PRO A 17 -9.76 9.77 -17.02
N THR A 18 -9.41 10.59 -18.02
CA THR A 18 -8.27 10.40 -18.92
C THR A 18 -6.92 10.50 -18.20
N GLU A 19 -6.75 11.51 -17.33
CA GLU A 19 -5.52 11.66 -16.53
C GLU A 19 -5.31 10.45 -15.61
N LYS A 20 -6.38 9.91 -15.03
CA LYS A 20 -6.32 8.69 -14.22
C LYS A 20 -5.90 7.48 -15.05
N SER A 21 -6.47 7.29 -16.24
CA SER A 21 -6.11 6.16 -17.10
C SER A 21 -4.67 6.24 -17.59
N ASP A 22 -4.17 7.44 -17.92
CA ASP A 22 -2.78 7.62 -18.36
C ASP A 22 -1.80 7.33 -17.22
N PHE A 23 -2.13 7.76 -16.00
CA PHE A 23 -1.35 7.44 -14.80
C PHE A 23 -1.30 5.92 -14.55
N LEU A 24 -2.45 5.23 -14.56
CA LEU A 24 -2.50 3.78 -14.37
C LEU A 24 -1.71 3.03 -15.44
N ARG A 25 -1.82 3.48 -16.69
CA ARG A 25 -1.06 2.92 -17.82
C ARG A 25 0.44 3.12 -17.65
N SER A 26 0.87 4.29 -17.18
CA SER A 26 2.27 4.59 -16.89
C SER A 26 2.81 3.69 -15.78
N ILE A 27 2.07 3.51 -14.67
CA ILE A 27 2.44 2.61 -13.57
C ILE A 27 2.58 1.17 -14.08
N MET A 28 1.67 0.73 -14.94
CA MET A 28 1.71 -0.63 -15.49
C MET A 28 2.94 -0.85 -16.38
N TYR A 29 3.26 0.09 -17.26
CA TYR A 29 4.44 -0.04 -18.13
C TYR A 29 5.76 0.02 -17.35
N SER A 30 5.87 0.89 -16.34
CA SER A 30 7.08 0.95 -15.51
C SER A 30 7.28 -0.35 -14.72
N ALA A 31 6.21 -0.94 -14.19
CA ALA A 31 6.28 -2.25 -13.53
C ALA A 31 6.75 -3.36 -14.48
N LEU A 32 6.25 -3.37 -15.73
CA LEU A 32 6.69 -4.34 -16.75
C LEU A 32 8.16 -4.16 -17.13
N ASP A 33 8.64 -2.92 -17.24
CA ASP A 33 10.04 -2.63 -17.55
C ASP A 33 10.98 -3.12 -16.43
N GLN A 34 10.58 -2.93 -15.17
CA GLN A 34 11.31 -3.46 -14.01
C GLN A 34 11.36 -5.00 -14.00
N ILE A 35 10.26 -5.68 -14.35
CA ILE A 35 10.22 -7.15 -14.43
C ILE A 35 11.14 -7.68 -15.54
N ASN A 36 11.28 -6.94 -16.64
CA ASN A 36 12.08 -7.34 -17.80
C ASN A 36 13.55 -6.89 -17.73
N SER A 37 13.94 -6.12 -16.71
CA SER A 37 15.31 -5.65 -16.52
C SER A 37 16.26 -6.76 -15.98
N ASP A 38 17.57 -6.50 -16.03
CA ASP A 38 18.72 -7.41 -15.71
C ASP A 38 18.61 -8.11 -14.32
N PRO A 39 19.44 -9.11 -13.96
CA PRO A 39 19.06 -10.17 -13.05
C PRO A 39 18.60 -9.66 -11.67
N PRO A 40 17.56 -10.30 -11.09
CA PRO A 40 16.94 -9.84 -9.85
C PRO A 40 17.97 -9.78 -8.73
N GLU A 41 18.12 -8.60 -8.14
CA GLU A 41 18.99 -8.39 -6.99
C GLU A 41 18.47 -9.23 -5.80
N PRO A 42 19.32 -10.04 -5.15
CA PRO A 42 18.86 -10.92 -4.09
C PRO A 42 18.34 -10.13 -2.90
N LEU A 43 17.30 -10.64 -2.25
CA LEU A 43 16.65 -9.98 -1.12
C LEU A 43 17.58 -9.73 0.06
N ASP A 44 18.64 -10.53 0.20
CA ASP A 44 19.67 -10.40 1.23
C ASP A 44 20.68 -9.26 0.93
N ALA A 45 20.71 -8.72 -0.28
CA ALA A 45 21.52 -7.54 -0.63
C ALA A 45 20.85 -6.21 -0.25
N LEU A 46 19.55 -6.22 0.05
CA LEU A 46 18.82 -5.03 0.49
C LEU A 46 19.35 -4.52 1.84
N ALA A 47 19.43 -3.20 1.96
CA ALA A 47 19.76 -2.56 3.24
C ALA A 47 18.74 -2.92 4.33
N THR A 48 19.22 -2.98 5.56
CA THR A 48 18.34 -3.15 6.73
C THR A 48 17.45 -1.93 6.93
N THR A 49 16.35 -2.09 7.65
CA THR A 49 15.47 -0.98 8.03
C THR A 49 16.26 0.16 8.69
N ALA A 50 15.89 1.39 8.34
CA ALA A 50 16.31 2.57 9.08
C ALA A 50 15.32 2.85 10.22
N PHE A 51 15.77 3.53 11.27
CA PHE A 51 14.87 3.99 12.32
C PHE A 51 13.89 5.00 11.74
N ASN A 52 12.59 4.78 11.95
CA ASN A 52 11.56 5.69 11.50
C ASN A 52 10.41 5.74 12.51
N ILE A 53 9.91 6.94 12.78
CA ILE A 53 8.80 7.17 13.70
C ILE A 53 7.54 7.39 12.87
N ILE A 54 6.53 6.55 13.06
CA ILE A 54 5.23 6.72 12.41
C ILE A 54 4.39 7.62 13.31
N SER A 55 4.39 8.92 13.00
CA SER A 55 3.56 9.92 13.68
C SER A 55 2.64 10.63 12.71
N ASP A 56 1.36 10.72 13.06
CA ASP A 56 0.31 11.44 12.32
C ASP A 56 0.22 12.92 12.74
N SER A 57 0.90 13.35 13.81
CA SER A 57 0.93 14.77 14.20
C SER A 57 2.07 15.11 15.16
N THR A 58 2.54 16.36 15.09
CA THR A 58 3.62 16.90 15.94
C THR A 58 3.28 16.97 17.44
N SER A 59 2.05 16.61 17.85
CA SER A 59 1.54 16.80 19.22
C SER A 59 1.31 15.51 20.00
N LYS A 60 1.44 14.31 19.41
CA LYS A 60 1.20 13.04 20.11
C LYS A 60 2.45 12.16 20.11
N PRO A 61 2.70 11.42 21.22
CA PRO A 61 3.75 10.41 21.21
C PRO A 61 3.44 9.40 20.11
N ALA A 62 4.44 9.10 19.28
CA ALA A 62 4.28 8.14 18.21
C ALA A 62 3.99 6.76 18.81
N LEU A 63 2.88 6.16 18.38
CA LEU A 63 2.44 4.86 18.87
C LEU A 63 3.28 3.72 18.28
N PHE A 64 3.86 3.94 17.11
CA PHE A 64 4.61 2.93 16.36
C PHE A 64 5.93 3.50 15.85
N ALA A 65 7.00 2.69 15.94
CA ALA A 65 8.31 3.01 15.40
C ALA A 65 8.92 1.78 14.73
N ILE A 66 9.57 2.00 13.59
CA ILE A 66 10.35 1.00 12.87
C ILE A 66 11.73 0.96 13.53
N GLN A 67 12.13 -0.21 14.01
CA GLN A 67 13.47 -0.41 14.57
C GLN A 67 14.52 -0.47 13.46
N PRO A 68 15.71 0.14 13.63
CA PRO A 68 16.79 0.02 12.67
C PRO A 68 17.42 -1.38 12.71
N GLY A 69 18.07 -1.79 11.62
CA GLY A 69 18.87 -3.00 11.58
C GLY A 69 18.08 -4.30 11.35
N VAL A 70 16.78 -4.22 11.07
CA VAL A 70 15.97 -5.40 10.71
C VAL A 70 16.23 -5.74 9.25
N THR A 71 16.51 -7.01 8.96
CA THR A 71 16.74 -7.45 7.57
C THR A 71 15.47 -7.35 6.74
N ALA A 72 15.62 -7.17 5.42
CA ALA A 72 14.48 -7.09 4.51
C ALA A 72 13.54 -8.29 4.65
N LYS A 73 14.10 -9.50 4.81
CA LYS A 73 13.32 -10.73 5.03
C LYS A 73 12.46 -10.69 6.29
N VAL A 74 13.03 -10.28 7.43
CA VAL A 74 12.28 -10.20 8.70
C VAL A 74 11.25 -9.07 8.65
N ALA A 75 11.62 -7.93 8.05
CA ALA A 75 10.71 -6.81 7.87
C ALA A 75 9.49 -7.21 7.00
N LEU A 76 9.72 -7.89 5.89
CA LEU A 76 8.65 -8.38 5.00
C LEU A 76 7.76 -9.44 5.67
N ALA A 77 8.33 -10.33 6.49
CA ALA A 77 7.53 -11.27 7.28
C ALA A 77 6.60 -10.53 8.26
N HIS A 78 7.10 -9.46 8.89
CA HIS A 78 6.27 -8.62 9.76
C HIS A 78 5.19 -7.86 8.95
N VAL A 79 5.52 -7.36 7.76
CA VAL A 79 4.53 -6.71 6.87
C VAL A 79 3.43 -7.69 6.47
N SER A 80 3.74 -8.95 6.16
CA SER A 80 2.72 -9.96 5.86
C SER A 80 1.75 -10.17 7.02
N GLU A 81 2.24 -10.22 8.27
CA GLU A 81 1.38 -10.36 9.45
C GLU A 81 0.54 -9.09 9.72
N LEU A 82 1.09 -7.90 9.47
CA LEU A 82 0.33 -6.64 9.54
C LEU A 82 -0.80 -6.60 8.50
N LEU A 83 -0.53 -7.06 7.27
CA LEU A 83 -1.55 -7.16 6.22
C LEU A 83 -2.63 -8.19 6.57
N ARG A 84 -2.25 -9.36 7.12
CA ARG A 84 -3.19 -10.33 7.66
C ARG A 84 -4.07 -9.73 8.76
N THR A 85 -3.49 -8.98 9.68
CA THR A 85 -4.25 -8.30 10.75
C THR A 85 -5.24 -7.29 10.15
N ALA A 86 -4.84 -6.56 9.11
CA ALA A 86 -5.72 -5.64 8.40
C ALA A 86 -6.88 -6.36 7.68
N GLU A 87 -6.61 -7.51 7.05
CA GLU A 87 -7.65 -8.37 6.44
C GLU A 87 -8.66 -8.86 7.48
N LEU A 88 -8.18 -9.33 8.65
CA LEU A 88 -9.06 -9.79 9.74
C LEU A 88 -9.95 -8.65 10.26
N ASN A 89 -9.38 -7.47 10.49
CA ASN A 89 -10.16 -6.29 10.86
C ASN A 89 -11.16 -5.92 9.76
N ALA A 90 -10.79 -6.11 8.50
CA ALA A 90 -11.65 -5.80 7.39
C ALA A 90 -12.83 -6.78 7.26
N ASP A 91 -12.62 -8.05 7.56
CA ASP A 91 -13.69 -9.07 7.63
C ASP A 91 -14.71 -8.77 8.73
N GLU A 92 -14.28 -8.15 9.83
CA GLU A 92 -15.19 -7.68 10.88
C GLU A 92 -16.00 -6.45 10.44
N ILE A 93 -15.37 -5.51 9.72
CA ILE A 93 -16.01 -4.23 9.32
C ILE A 93 -16.92 -4.41 8.11
N GLY A 94 -16.51 -5.21 7.12
CA GLY A 94 -17.16 -5.32 5.82
C GLY A 94 -18.68 -5.62 5.85
N PRO A 95 -19.16 -6.53 6.71
CA PRO A 95 -20.60 -6.82 6.85
C PRO A 95 -21.44 -5.64 7.34
N HIS A 96 -20.82 -4.63 7.98
CA HIS A 96 -21.50 -3.44 8.49
C HIS A 96 -21.64 -2.32 7.45
N LEU A 97 -21.08 -2.52 6.25
CA LEU A 97 -21.13 -1.55 5.15
C LEU A 97 -22.18 -1.94 4.12
N ASP A 98 -22.80 -0.95 3.48
CA ASP A 98 -23.79 -1.13 2.43
C ASP A 98 -23.50 -0.27 1.20
N GLY A 99 -24.20 -0.57 0.10
CA GLY A 99 -24.12 0.18 -1.15
C GLY A 99 -22.70 0.40 -1.67
N VAL A 100 -22.41 1.65 -2.04
CA VAL A 100 -21.13 2.07 -2.65
C VAL A 100 -19.97 1.91 -1.67
N ASP A 101 -20.18 2.14 -0.38
CA ASP A 101 -19.12 2.07 0.63
C ASP A 101 -18.60 0.62 0.76
N ARG A 102 -19.51 -0.36 0.71
CA ARG A 102 -19.13 -1.78 0.68
C ARG A 102 -18.33 -2.14 -0.57
N ASP A 103 -18.70 -1.60 -1.73
CA ASP A 103 -18.02 -1.90 -2.99
C ASP A 103 -16.62 -1.27 -3.03
N LEU A 104 -16.47 -0.03 -2.56
CA LEU A 104 -15.17 0.62 -2.38
C LEU A 104 -14.30 -0.14 -1.37
N PHE A 105 -14.88 -0.51 -0.23
CA PHE A 105 -14.19 -1.27 0.80
C PHE A 105 -13.71 -2.64 0.32
N ARG A 106 -14.52 -3.33 -0.49
CA ARG A 106 -14.11 -4.59 -1.14
C ARG A 106 -12.87 -4.40 -2.03
N GLY A 107 -12.81 -3.29 -2.78
CA GLY A 107 -11.64 -2.96 -3.58
C GLY A 107 -10.38 -2.75 -2.72
N VAL A 108 -10.51 -2.10 -1.57
CA VAL A 108 -9.41 -1.97 -0.60
C VAL A 108 -8.99 -3.33 -0.05
N LEU A 109 -9.93 -4.17 0.39
CA LEU A 109 -9.62 -5.51 0.88
C LEU A 109 -8.87 -6.35 -0.16
N GLN A 110 -9.32 -6.35 -1.41
CA GLN A 110 -8.65 -7.07 -2.50
C GLN A 110 -7.20 -6.58 -2.72
N SER A 111 -6.95 -5.28 -2.56
CA SER A 111 -5.59 -4.74 -2.66
C SER A 111 -4.68 -5.19 -1.51
N LEU A 112 -5.23 -5.36 -0.31
CA LEU A 112 -4.51 -5.92 0.84
C LEU A 112 -4.18 -7.40 0.62
N GLU A 113 -5.17 -8.20 0.21
CA GLU A 113 -5.01 -9.63 -0.10
C GLU A 113 -3.92 -9.85 -1.16
N LEU A 114 -3.95 -9.06 -2.24
CA LEU A 114 -2.93 -9.13 -3.29
C LEU A 114 -1.55 -8.72 -2.78
N SER A 115 -1.47 -7.65 -1.98
CA SER A 115 -0.20 -7.19 -1.41
C SER A 115 0.41 -8.26 -0.51
N ARG A 116 -0.40 -8.93 0.31
CA ARG A 116 0.05 -10.02 1.17
C ARG A 116 0.52 -11.21 0.35
N ALA A 117 -0.24 -11.61 -0.67
CA ALA A 117 0.16 -12.69 -1.57
C ALA A 117 1.50 -12.44 -2.27
N ILE A 118 1.77 -11.20 -2.69
CA ILE A 118 3.05 -10.80 -3.28
C ILE A 118 4.18 -10.95 -2.26
N VAL A 119 3.99 -10.44 -1.03
CA VAL A 119 4.99 -10.54 0.04
C VAL A 119 5.26 -12.00 0.42
N ASP A 120 4.22 -12.81 0.59
CA ASP A 120 4.33 -14.24 0.90
C ASP A 120 5.06 -15.00 -0.22
N SER A 121 4.77 -14.68 -1.48
CA SER A 121 5.46 -15.27 -2.64
C SER A 121 6.93 -14.90 -2.68
N LEU A 122 7.26 -13.64 -2.37
CA LEU A 122 8.63 -13.16 -2.29
C LEU A 122 9.42 -13.89 -1.19
N LEU A 123 8.83 -14.04 0.01
CA LEU A 123 9.44 -14.77 1.12
C LEU A 123 9.62 -16.27 0.81
N ALA A 124 8.64 -16.90 0.16
CA ALA A 124 8.73 -18.30 -0.26
C ALA A 124 9.84 -18.53 -1.32
N GLY A 125 10.01 -17.60 -2.26
CA GLY A 125 11.08 -17.63 -3.25
C GLY A 125 12.48 -17.66 -2.63
N THR A 126 12.69 -16.99 -1.49
CA THR A 126 13.99 -17.04 -0.78
C THR A 126 14.33 -18.42 -0.21
N HIS A 127 13.33 -19.30 0.00
CA HIS A 127 13.54 -20.65 0.54
C HIS A 127 13.89 -21.67 -0.57
N LEU A 128 13.76 -21.29 -1.84
CA LEU A 128 13.96 -22.18 -2.99
C LEU A 128 15.32 -22.02 -3.67
N GLN A 129 16.22 -21.17 -3.19
CA GLN A 129 17.62 -21.13 -3.66
C GLN A 129 18.32 -22.46 -3.29
N PRO A 130 18.64 -23.33 -4.26
CA PRO A 130 19.48 -24.48 -4.00
C PRO A 130 20.91 -23.97 -3.80
N SER A 131 21.53 -24.34 -2.68
CA SER A 131 22.97 -24.19 -2.50
C SER A 131 23.70 -24.87 -3.66
N ALA A 132 24.31 -24.08 -4.54
CA ALA A 132 25.28 -24.56 -5.53
C ALA A 132 26.69 -24.47 -4.93
#